data_AF-A0A8C9DN21-F1
#
_entry.id   AF-A0A8C9DN21-F1
#
_cell.length_a   1.000
_cell.length_b   1.000
_cell.length_c   1.000
_cell.angle_alpha   90.00
_cell.angle_beta   90.00
_cell.angle_gamma   90.00
#
_symmetry.space_group_name_H-M   'P 1'
#
loop_
_entity.id
_entity.type
_entity.pdbx_description
1 polymer ?
#
loop_
_entity_poly.entity_id
_entity_poly.type
_entity_poly.pdbx_seq_one_letter_code
_entity_poly.pdbx_strand_id
1 'polypeptide(L)'
;MEDNKRKVICPNLKAIFLQVNGFSGRRCLKRGLRQYKYGNKYYEDNKQFFGRHCWFIYTTEMNDKNLFWDMYTSMVPPEWCCWLHCMSNDLPTTKPPTARQFIWTNHKFNMGGTPERYVPCSTTGKTMQEWVSPSTPHK
;
A
#
# COMPACT_ATOMS: atom_id res chain seq x y z
N MET A 1 -39.22 31.52 -1.31
CA MET A 1 -37.89 31.97 -0.85
C MET A 1 -36.91 30.86 -1.22
N GLU A 2 -36.73 30.53 -2.50
CA GLU A 2 -36.13 31.35 -3.55
C GLU A 2 -34.75 31.93 -3.19
N ASP A 3 -33.82 31.63 -4.10
CA ASP A 3 -32.50 32.18 -4.36
C ASP A 3 -31.27 31.53 -3.70
N ASN A 4 -30.53 30.62 -4.36
CA ASN A 4 -29.79 30.70 -5.64
C ASN A 4 -28.45 31.45 -5.52
N LYS A 5 -27.43 30.89 -6.20
CA LYS A 5 -26.09 31.44 -6.53
C LYS A 5 -25.03 31.12 -5.45
N ARG A 6 -23.91 30.42 -5.71
CA ARG A 6 -23.17 30.18 -6.95
C ARG A 6 -22.39 28.86 -6.88
N LYS A 7 -22.54 28.04 -7.92
CA LYS A 7 -21.46 27.19 -8.44
C LYS A 7 -20.23 28.08 -8.64
N VAL A 8 -19.18 27.84 -7.89
CA VAL A 8 -17.82 28.20 -8.30
C VAL A 8 -17.03 26.91 -8.35
N ILE A 9 -17.29 26.14 -9.41
CA ILE A 9 -16.35 25.12 -9.87
C ILE A 9 -15.19 25.92 -10.45
N CYS A 10 -14.16 26.17 -9.63
CA CYS A 10 -12.88 26.66 -10.12
C CYS A 10 -12.31 25.61 -11.07
N PRO A 11 -12.21 25.85 -12.40
CA PRO A 11 -11.66 24.87 -13.34
C PRO A 11 -10.14 24.72 -13.18
N ASN A 12 -9.51 25.60 -12.39
CA ASN A 12 -8.05 25.76 -12.33
C ASN A 12 -7.36 25.08 -11.15
N LEU A 13 -8.06 24.33 -10.28
CA LEU A 13 -7.37 23.54 -9.26
C LEU A 13 -6.78 22.22 -9.78
N LYS A 14 -7.04 21.83 -11.04
CA LYS A 14 -6.29 20.76 -11.69
C LYS A 14 -4.83 21.13 -11.99
N ALA A 15 -4.47 22.42 -11.92
CA ALA A 15 -3.15 22.90 -12.29
C ALA A 15 -2.16 23.03 -11.11
N ILE A 16 -2.62 23.03 -9.86
CA ILE A 16 -1.74 23.34 -8.71
C ILE A 16 -1.02 22.10 -8.18
N PHE A 17 -1.54 20.89 -8.40
CA PHE A 17 -0.87 19.66 -7.92
C PHE A 17 0.32 19.21 -8.78
N LEU A 18 0.53 19.84 -9.95
CA LEU A 18 1.71 19.60 -10.78
C LEU A 18 2.91 20.49 -10.43
N GLN A 19 2.78 21.44 -9.49
CA GLN A 19 3.79 22.49 -9.31
C GLN A 19 4.69 22.34 -8.07
N VAL A 20 4.39 21.41 -7.14
CA VAL A 20 5.23 21.22 -5.92
C VAL A 20 6.28 20.12 -6.11
N ASN A 21 6.13 19.24 -7.10
CA ASN A 21 7.21 18.37 -7.54
C ASN A 21 7.84 19.00 -8.77
N GLY A 22 9.10 19.44 -8.66
CA GLY A 22 9.91 19.97 -9.76
C GLY A 22 10.20 18.96 -10.88
N PHE A 23 9.18 18.32 -11.44
CA PHE A 23 9.20 17.68 -12.75
C PHE A 23 8.93 18.76 -13.81
N SER A 24 9.86 19.72 -13.90
CA SER A 24 9.90 20.61 -15.05
C SER A 24 10.14 19.78 -16.31
N GLY A 25 9.44 20.17 -17.37
CA GLY A 25 9.23 19.35 -18.55
C GLY A 25 10.52 18.88 -19.20
N ARG A 26 10.74 17.57 -19.15
CA ARG A 26 11.33 16.83 -20.27
C ARG A 26 10.51 15.58 -20.48
N ARG A 27 10.06 15.39 -21.72
CA ARG A 27 9.57 14.11 -22.24
C ARG A 27 10.67 13.06 -22.04
N CYS A 28 10.73 12.44 -20.88
CA CYS A 28 11.40 11.17 -20.65
C CYS A 28 10.33 10.10 -20.48
N LEU A 29 9.55 9.89 -21.54
CA LEU A 29 8.84 8.62 -21.74
C LEU A 29 9.91 7.57 -22.02
N LYS A 30 10.56 7.00 -21.00
CA LYS A 30 11.56 5.96 -21.23
C LYS A 30 11.38 4.79 -20.27
N ARG A 31 10.79 3.75 -20.89
CA ARG A 31 10.80 2.31 -20.64
C ARG A 31 10.28 1.81 -19.29
N GLY A 32 9.10 1.19 -19.35
CA GLY A 32 8.66 0.22 -18.35
C GLY A 32 7.33 0.52 -17.68
N LEU A 33 6.33 1.04 -18.40
CA LEU A 33 4.95 1.12 -17.89
C LEU A 33 4.44 -0.30 -17.59
N ARG A 34 4.62 -0.74 -16.34
CA ARG A 34 4.08 -2.01 -15.84
C ARG A 34 3.05 -1.70 -14.79
N GLN A 35 1.79 -1.97 -15.14
CA GLN A 35 0.67 -1.92 -14.21
C GLN A 35 0.63 -3.25 -13.46
N TYR A 36 0.67 -3.18 -12.13
CA TYR A 36 0.57 -4.36 -11.29
C TYR A 36 -0.87 -4.55 -10.78
N LYS A 37 -1.16 -5.72 -10.19
CA LYS A 37 -2.50 -6.17 -9.72
C LYS A 37 -3.33 -5.13 -8.96
N TYR A 38 -2.68 -4.20 -8.26
CA TYR A 38 -3.32 -3.15 -7.46
C TYR A 38 -3.41 -1.78 -8.15
N GLY A 39 -3.10 -1.66 -9.44
CA GLY A 39 -3.09 -0.38 -10.15
C GLY A 39 -1.84 0.47 -9.93
N ASN A 40 -0.89 0.00 -9.11
CA ASN A 40 0.41 0.65 -8.94
C ASN A 40 1.21 0.60 -10.25
N LYS A 41 1.85 1.72 -10.59
CA LYS A 41 2.67 1.87 -11.81
C LYS A 41 4.13 2.04 -11.43
N TYR A 42 4.99 1.18 -11.96
CA TYR A 42 6.43 1.19 -11.70
C TYR A 42 7.19 1.77 -12.90
N TYR A 43 8.27 2.51 -12.64
CA TYR A 43 9.06 3.21 -13.65
C TYR A 43 10.56 3.09 -13.36
N GLU A 44 11.33 2.87 -14.43
CA GLU A 44 12.79 2.76 -14.40
C GLU A 44 13.40 3.75 -15.39
N ASP A 45 14.32 4.60 -14.93
CA ASP A 45 15.15 5.45 -15.79
C ASP A 45 16.62 5.39 -15.40
N ASN A 46 17.38 4.56 -16.13
CA ASN A 46 18.82 4.36 -15.93
C ASN A 46 19.68 5.58 -16.32
N LYS A 47 19.08 6.64 -16.85
CA LYS A 47 19.77 7.92 -17.05
C LYS A 47 19.85 8.75 -15.78
N GLN A 48 18.99 8.44 -14.81
CA GLN A 48 18.95 9.14 -13.55
C GLN A 48 20.00 8.58 -12.60
N PHE A 49 20.39 9.38 -11.62
CA PHE A 49 21.34 8.97 -10.59
C PHE A 49 20.83 7.80 -9.73
N PHE A 50 21.77 7.05 -9.16
CA PHE A 50 21.48 5.92 -8.28
C PHE A 50 20.60 6.35 -7.09
N GLY A 51 19.50 5.64 -6.86
CA GLY A 51 18.47 6.00 -5.87
C GLY A 51 17.25 6.78 -6.42
N ARG A 52 17.33 7.40 -7.61
CA ARG A 52 16.15 7.98 -8.30
C ARG A 52 15.84 7.35 -9.65
N HIS A 53 16.59 6.33 -10.04
CA HIS A 53 16.34 5.56 -11.26
C HIS A 53 15.13 4.64 -11.15
N CYS A 54 14.72 4.22 -9.94
CA CYS A 54 13.53 3.40 -9.73
C CYS A 54 12.52 4.15 -8.86
N TRP A 55 11.30 4.33 -9.37
CA TRP A 55 10.18 4.88 -8.59
C TRP A 55 8.86 4.27 -9.01
N PHE A 56 7.83 4.52 -8.22
CA PHE A 56 6.48 4.09 -8.54
C PHE A 56 5.48 5.19 -8.21
N ILE A 57 4.31 5.09 -8.83
CA ILE A 57 3.16 5.94 -8.57
C ILE A 57 2.09 5.05 -7.97
N TYR A 58 1.60 5.46 -6.79
CA TYR A 58 0.55 4.77 -6.06
C TYR A 58 -0.75 4.74 -6.88
N THR A 59 -1.51 3.67 -6.70
CA THR A 59 -2.92 3.62 -7.08
C THR A 59 -3.75 4.59 -6.25
N THR A 60 -4.89 5.00 -6.79
CA THR A 60 -5.89 5.82 -6.09
C THR A 60 -6.74 4.98 -5.13
N GLU A 61 -6.85 3.67 -5.38
CA GLU A 61 -7.70 2.76 -4.61
C GLU A 61 -7.00 1.42 -4.41
N MET A 62 -6.99 0.92 -3.17
CA MET A 62 -6.45 -0.40 -2.82
C MET A 62 -7.24 -0.99 -1.66
N ASN A 63 -7.64 -2.26 -1.75
CA ASN A 63 -8.39 -2.99 -0.72
C ASN A 63 -9.63 -2.19 -0.24
N ASP A 64 -10.44 -1.73 -1.20
CA ASP A 64 -11.70 -0.98 -0.99
C ASP A 64 -11.57 0.34 -0.22
N LYS A 65 -10.34 0.87 -0.12
CA LYS A 65 -10.05 2.17 0.50
C LYS A 65 -9.60 3.17 -0.56
N ASN A 66 -10.16 4.37 -0.50
CA ASN A 66 -9.70 5.50 -1.29
C ASN A 66 -8.43 6.08 -0.63
N LEU A 67 -7.31 5.98 -1.34
CA LEU A 67 -5.98 6.35 -0.88
C LEU A 67 -5.40 7.47 -1.76
N PHE A 68 -6.27 8.26 -2.39
CA PHE A 68 -5.85 9.35 -3.28
C PHE A 68 -4.91 10.34 -2.58
N TRP A 69 -5.18 10.65 -1.31
CA TRP A 69 -4.32 11.49 -0.46
C TRP A 69 -3.52 10.70 0.58
N ASP A 70 -4.00 9.52 0.97
CA ASP A 70 -3.41 8.69 2.03
C ASP A 70 -2.50 7.59 1.46
N MET A 71 -1.42 8.02 0.81
CA MET A 71 -0.45 7.09 0.23
C MET A 71 0.54 6.58 1.30
N TYR A 72 0.66 5.26 1.43
CA TYR A 72 1.57 4.62 2.41
C TYR A 72 2.64 3.78 1.72
N THR A 73 3.90 3.91 2.16
CA THR A 73 5.04 3.10 1.65
C THR A 73 4.80 1.59 1.74
N SER A 74 4.06 1.16 2.77
CA SER A 74 3.69 -0.26 2.96
C SER A 74 2.68 -0.82 1.95
N MET A 75 2.22 -0.03 0.96
CA MET A 75 1.34 -0.51 -0.10
C MET A 75 2.07 -1.29 -1.20
N VAL A 76 3.40 -1.20 -1.24
CA VAL A 76 4.23 -1.92 -2.23
C VAL A 76 4.24 -3.41 -1.90
N PRO A 77 3.82 -4.29 -2.83
CA PRO A 77 3.89 -5.74 -2.62
C PRO A 77 5.34 -6.21 -2.51
N PRO A 78 5.60 -7.33 -1.82
CA PRO A 78 6.95 -7.82 -1.54
C PRO A 78 7.79 -8.07 -2.79
N GLU A 79 7.16 -8.50 -3.89
CA GLU A 79 7.82 -8.78 -5.16
C GLU A 79 8.48 -7.53 -5.77
N TRP A 80 7.83 -6.39 -5.62
CA TRP A 80 8.31 -5.10 -6.12
C TRP A 80 9.19 -4.37 -5.11
N CYS A 81 9.04 -4.69 -3.82
CA CYS A 81 9.85 -4.11 -2.75
C CYS A 81 11.35 -4.35 -2.97
N CYS A 82 11.74 -5.57 -3.35
CA CYS A 82 13.14 -5.91 -3.64
C CYS A 82 13.74 -5.08 -4.77
N TRP A 83 12.99 -4.90 -5.86
CA TRP A 83 13.43 -4.11 -7.01
C TRP A 83 13.49 -2.61 -6.68
N LEU A 84 12.47 -2.08 -5.99
CA LEU A 84 12.41 -0.68 -5.60
C LEU A 84 13.55 -0.28 -4.66
N HIS A 85 13.91 -1.16 -3.72
CA HIS A 85 15.01 -0.95 -2.79
C HIS A 85 16.38 -1.37 -3.35
N CYS A 86 16.50 -1.61 -4.66
CA CYS A 86 17.76 -1.98 -5.32
C CYS A 86 18.43 -3.23 -4.73
N MET A 87 17.67 -4.14 -4.11
CA MET A 87 18.19 -5.42 -3.62
C MET A 87 18.38 -6.42 -4.76
N SER A 88 17.57 -6.30 -5.82
CA SER A 88 17.67 -7.08 -7.03
C SER A 88 17.46 -6.19 -8.25
N ASN A 89 18.26 -6.42 -9.30
CA ASN A 89 18.08 -5.77 -10.60
C ASN A 89 17.01 -6.46 -11.45
N ASP A 90 16.56 -7.66 -11.03
CA ASP A 90 15.56 -8.43 -11.75
C ASP A 90 14.16 -7.92 -11.43
N LEU A 91 13.37 -7.68 -12.48
CA LEU A 91 11.96 -7.37 -12.34
C LEU A 91 11.19 -8.63 -11.91
N PRO A 92 10.16 -8.49 -11.06
CA PRO A 92 9.31 -9.62 -10.67
C PRO A 92 8.55 -10.23 -11.87
N THR A 93 8.40 -9.50 -12.97
CA THR A 93 7.88 -10.11 -14.22
C THR A 93 8.89 -11.02 -14.92
N THR A 94 10.18 -10.71 -14.83
CA THR A 94 11.24 -11.49 -15.47
C THR A 94 11.57 -12.73 -14.62
N LYS A 95 11.61 -12.55 -13.30
CA LYS A 95 11.85 -13.61 -12.33
C LYS A 95 10.73 -13.56 -11.29
N PRO A 96 9.59 -14.21 -11.55
CA PRO A 96 8.51 -14.26 -10.58
C PRO A 96 8.98 -14.96 -9.30
N PRO A 97 8.51 -14.52 -8.13
CA PRO A 97 8.81 -15.21 -6.89
C PRO A 97 8.24 -16.63 -6.93
N THR A 98 8.91 -17.56 -6.24
CA THR A 98 8.44 -18.94 -6.14
C THR A 98 7.08 -18.99 -5.44
N ALA A 99 6.03 -19.39 -6.17
CA ALA A 99 4.70 -19.54 -5.61
C ALA A 99 4.67 -20.66 -4.55
N ARG A 100 4.05 -20.39 -3.41
CA ARG A 100 3.82 -21.37 -2.33
C ARG A 100 2.39 -21.21 -1.81
N GLN A 101 1.81 -22.30 -1.32
CA GLN A 101 0.42 -22.35 -0.88
C GLN A 101 0.09 -21.40 0.28
N PHE A 102 1.06 -21.13 1.15
CA PHE A 102 0.88 -20.27 2.32
C PHE A 102 1.16 -18.78 2.03
N ILE A 103 1.70 -18.44 0.85
CA ILE A 103 1.99 -17.05 0.51
C ILE A 103 0.67 -16.33 0.25
N TRP A 104 0.50 -15.17 0.87
CA TRP A 104 -0.70 -14.36 0.70
C TRP A 104 -0.86 -13.91 -0.75
N THR A 105 -1.96 -14.33 -1.39
CA THR A 105 -2.32 -13.91 -2.75
C THR A 105 -2.72 -12.44 -2.82
N ASN A 106 -3.26 -11.91 -1.71
CA ASN A 106 -3.66 -10.51 -1.59
C ASN A 106 -2.77 -9.80 -0.58
N HIS A 107 -2.04 -8.79 -1.04
CA HIS A 107 -1.18 -7.96 -0.20
C HIS A 107 -2.00 -7.04 0.69
N LYS A 108 -1.73 -7.08 2.00
CA LYS A 108 -2.33 -6.22 3.01
C LYS A 108 -1.28 -5.22 3.49
N PHE A 109 -1.56 -3.93 3.30
CA PHE A 109 -0.69 -2.85 3.76
C PHE A 109 -0.79 -2.69 5.29
N ASN A 110 0.02 -1.81 5.86
CA ASN A 110 0.05 -1.58 7.31
C ASN A 110 -1.32 -1.13 7.84
N MET A 111 -1.84 -1.84 8.84
CA MET A 111 -3.14 -1.58 9.48
C MET A 111 -3.00 -0.90 10.84
N GLY A 112 -1.83 -0.34 11.16
CA GLY A 112 -1.63 0.46 12.37
C GLY A 112 -2.68 1.56 12.50
N GLY A 113 -3.21 1.75 13.71
CA GLY A 113 -4.26 2.75 13.97
C GLY A 113 -5.66 2.37 13.49
N THR A 114 -5.84 1.24 12.79
CA THR A 114 -7.16 0.72 12.41
C THR A 114 -7.65 -0.35 13.40
N PRO A 115 -8.96 -0.69 13.41
CA PRO A 115 -9.48 -1.81 14.20
C PRO A 115 -8.84 -3.17 13.87
N GLU A 116 -8.30 -3.32 12.65
CA GLU A 116 -7.62 -4.54 12.19
C GLU A 116 -6.13 -4.60 12.55
N ARG A 117 -5.66 -3.71 13.43
CA ARG A 117 -4.28 -3.74 13.90
C ARG A 117 -3.97 -5.05 14.63
N TYR A 118 -2.70 -5.46 14.59
CA TYR A 118 -2.23 -6.56 15.41
C TYR A 118 -2.34 -6.21 16.91
N VAL A 119 -2.98 -7.10 17.68
CA VAL A 119 -3.08 -7.00 19.14
C VAL A 119 -2.40 -8.24 19.71
N PRO A 120 -1.33 -8.10 20.51
CA PRO A 120 -0.65 -9.25 21.08
C PRO A 120 -1.57 -9.96 22.09
N CYS A 121 -1.66 -11.28 21.97
CA CYS A 121 -2.34 -12.14 22.93
C CYS A 121 -1.42 -13.29 23.35
N SER A 122 -1.66 -13.86 24.53
CA SER A 122 -0.99 -15.10 24.93
C SER A 122 -1.46 -16.23 24.01
N THR A 123 -0.53 -16.80 23.24
CA THR A 123 -0.80 -18.01 22.45
C THR A 123 -0.76 -19.28 23.29
N THR A 124 -0.23 -19.18 24.52
CA THR A 124 -0.18 -20.29 25.48
C THR A 124 -1.54 -20.43 26.18
N GLY A 125 -1.99 -21.68 26.34
CA GLY A 125 -3.13 -22.02 27.20
C GLY A 125 -2.82 -21.77 28.68
N LYS A 126 -3.86 -21.81 29.53
CA LYS A 126 -3.70 -21.69 30.98
C LYS A 126 -2.90 -22.88 31.52
N THR A 127 -1.78 -22.59 32.19
CA THR A 127 -0.92 -23.62 32.80
C THR A 127 -1.61 -24.34 33.95
N MET A 128 -2.29 -23.59 34.82
CA MET A 128 -2.99 -24.13 35.99
C MET A 128 -4.50 -24.13 35.73
N GLN A 129 -5.14 -25.25 36.02
CA GLN A 129 -6.59 -25.36 36.00
C GLN A 129 -7.15 -24.98 37.37
N GLU A 130 -8.13 -24.10 37.39
CA GLU A 130 -8.80 -23.68 38.62
C GLU A 130 -9.75 -24.80 39.08
N TRP A 131 -9.76 -25.06 40.38
CA TRP A 131 -10.78 -25.92 40.96
C TRP A 131 -12.12 -25.18 40.95
N VAL A 132 -13.09 -25.71 40.21
CA VAL A 132 -14.46 -25.17 40.19
C VAL A 132 -15.25 -25.82 41.33
N SER A 133 -15.76 -25.01 42.27
CA SER A 133 -16.57 -25.54 43.37
C SER A 133 -17.90 -26.13 42.86
N PRO A 134 -18.35 -27.27 43.42
CA PRO A 134 -19.68 -27.78 43.10
C PRO A 134 -20.74 -26.82 43.65
N SER A 135 -21.75 -26.49 42.83
CA SER A 135 -22.85 -25.59 43.20
C SER A 135 -23.90 -26.24 44.11
N THR A 136 -23.78 -27.55 44.37
CA THR A 136 -24.73 -28.30 45.19
C THR A 136 -24.55 -27.98 46.68
N PRO A 137 -25.64 -27.77 47.43
CA PRO A 137 -25.57 -27.57 48.87
C PRO A 137 -25.01 -28.83 49.56
N HIS A 138 -24.20 -28.62 50.60
CA HIS A 138 -23.70 -29.70 51.46
C HIS A 138 -24.89 -30.31 52.23
N LYS A 139 -25.02 -31.64 52.19
CA LYS A 139 -26.04 -32.38 52.97
C LYS A 139 -25.54 -32.72 54.37
#